data_AF-A0A2P8HY45-F1
#
_entry.id   AF-A0A2P8HY45-F1
#
_cell.length_a   1.000
_cell.length_b   1.000
_cell.length_c   1.000
_cell.angle_alpha   90.00
_cell.angle_beta   90.00
_cell.angle_gamma   90.00
#
_symmetry.space_group_name_H-M   'P 1'
#
loop_
_entity.id
_entity.type
_entity.pdbx_description
1 polymer ?
#
loop_
_entity_poly.entity_id
_entity_poly.type
_entity_poly.pdbx_seq_one_letter_code
_entity_poly.pdbx_strand_id
1 'polypeptide(L)' 'MQAMVSPIVDHPDEVTVRTNQGRNGEDVFMLSVHAEDTGQVIGKHGRNIKAVRTILQAAASGTGARPRLDIEE' A
#
# COMPACT_ATOMS: atom_id res chain seq x y z
N MET A 1 1.09 -5.53 -4.71
CA MET A 1 1.19 -4.12 -4.25
C MET A 1 2.49 -3.48 -4.71
N GLN A 2 3.65 -4.07 -4.40
CA GLN A 2 4.96 -3.58 -4.85
C GLN A 2 5.00 -3.20 -6.35
N ALA A 3 4.53 -4.08 -7.25
CA ALA A 3 4.47 -3.81 -8.69
C ALA A 3 3.64 -2.57 -9.10
N MET A 4 2.73 -2.08 -8.26
CA MET A 4 1.98 -0.84 -8.51
C MET A 4 2.75 0.40 -8.04
N VAL A 5 3.65 0.25 -7.07
CA VAL A 5 4.34 1.35 -6.38
C VAL A 5 5.76 1.55 -6.92
N SER A 6 6.50 0.49 -7.22
CA SER A 6 7.86 0.59 -7.77
C SER A 6 7.97 1.48 -9.02
N PRO A 7 6.99 1.55 -9.95
CA PRO A 7 7.09 2.43 -11.13
C PRO A 7 6.85 3.92 -10.87
N ILE A 8 6.40 4.31 -9.67
CA ILE A 8 6.02 5.71 -9.35
C ILE A 8 7.00 6.38 -8.37
N VAL A 9 8.12 5.72 -8.05
CA VAL A 9 9.11 6.16 -7.06
C VAL A 9 10.50 6.18 -7.67
N ASP A 10 11.42 6.93 -7.07
CA ASP A 10 12.81 6.99 -7.53
C ASP A 10 13.67 5.85 -6.97
N HIS A 11 13.29 5.25 -5.83
CA HIS A 11 13.98 4.12 -5.19
C HIS A 11 13.11 2.84 -5.24
N PRO A 12 12.93 2.20 -6.41
CA PRO A 12 12.04 1.04 -6.57
C PRO A 12 12.47 -0.19 -5.77
N ASP A 13 13.76 -0.31 -5.47
CA ASP A 13 14.37 -1.42 -4.72
C ASP A 13 14.09 -1.34 -3.21
N GLU A 14 13.72 -0.16 -2.71
CA GLU A 14 13.38 0.07 -1.30
C GLU A 14 11.88 -0.06 -1.02
N VAL A 15 11.08 -0.37 -2.03
CA VAL A 15 9.65 -0.63 -1.89
C VAL A 15 9.44 -2.02 -1.31
N THR A 16 9.09 -2.10 -0.03
CA THR A 16 8.79 -3.37 0.64
C THR A 16 7.36 -3.41 1.15
N VAL A 17 6.77 -4.60 1.14
CA VAL A 17 5.40 -4.83 1.63
C VAL A 17 5.42 -5.96 2.64
N ARG A 18 4.92 -5.67 3.84
CA ARG A 18 4.71 -6.66 4.89
C ARG A 18 3.22 -6.80 5.17
N THR A 19 2.80 -7.99 5.54
CA THR A 19 1.41 -8.26 5.93
C THR A 19 1.38 -8.75 7.35
N ASN A 20 0.57 -8.08 8.18
CA ASN A 20 0.28 -8.47 9.54
C ASN A 20 -1.19 -8.88 9.66
N GLN A 21 -1.44 -9.90 10.45
CA GLN A 21 -2.79 -10.30 10.83
C GLN A 21 -3.26 -9.42 11.98
N GLY A 22 -4.27 -8.59 11.74
CA GLY A 22 -4.95 -7.79 12.74
C GLY A 22 -5.85 -8.63 13.65
N ARG A 23 -6.33 -8.03 14.75
CA ARG A 23 -7.05 -8.73 15.83
C ARG A 23 -8.37 -9.42 15.42
N ASN A 24 -8.93 -9.08 14.26
CA ASN A 24 -10.24 -9.57 13.79
C ASN A 24 -10.20 -10.14 12.35
N GLY A 25 -9.07 -10.74 11.92
CA GLY A 25 -8.91 -11.19 10.53
C GLY A 25 -8.77 -10.02 9.53
N GLU A 26 -8.35 -8.86 10.04
CA GLU A 26 -8.02 -7.69 9.22
C GLU A 26 -6.59 -7.87 8.69
N ASP A 27 -6.42 -7.99 7.38
CA ASP A 27 -5.07 -8.00 6.79
C ASP A 27 -4.53 -6.57 6.75
N VAL A 28 -3.50 -6.30 7.55
CA VAL A 28 -2.81 -5.01 7.56
C VAL A 28 -1.58 -5.11 6.69
N PHE A 29 -1.59 -4.38 5.58
CA PHE A 29 -0.46 -4.23 4.68
C PHE A 29 0.35 -3.00 5.08
N MET A 30 1.60 -3.20 5.44
CA MET A 30 2.58 -2.14 5.71
C MET A 30 3.44 -1.96 4.45
N LEU A 31 3.29 -0.81 3.81
CA LEU A 31 4.09 -0.40 2.67
C LEU A 31 5.22 0.51 3.19
N SER A 32 6.45 0.04 3.15
CA SER A 32 7.62 0.85 3.47
C SER A 32 8.28 1.30 2.16
N VAL A 33 8.62 2.58 2.09
CA VAL A 33 9.32 3.20 0.95
C VAL A 33 10.38 4.15 1.45
N HIS A 34 11.35 4.50 0.61
CA HIS A 34 12.32 5.51 0.93
C HIS A 34 11.64 6.85 1.28
N ALA A 35 12.16 7.58 2.25
CA ALA A 35 11.53 8.80 2.78
C ALA A 35 11.26 9.87 1.70
N GLU A 36 12.12 9.97 0.69
CA GLU A 36 11.96 10.91 -0.44
C GLU A 36 10.82 10.50 -1.39
N ASP A 37 10.42 9.23 -1.39
CA ASP A 37 9.40 8.69 -2.28
C ASP A 37 7.99 8.75 -1.69
N THR A 38 7.85 8.93 -0.37
CA THR A 38 6.56 8.99 0.33
C THR A 38 5.59 9.97 -0.34
N GLY A 39 6.07 11.15 -0.75
CA GLY A 39 5.27 12.14 -1.46
C GLY A 39 4.74 11.65 -2.81
N GLN A 40 5.55 10.90 -3.57
CA GLN A 40 5.20 10.34 -4.86
C GLN A 40 4.17 9.20 -4.73
N VAL A 41 4.34 8.36 -3.71
CA VAL A 41 3.43 7.25 -3.37
C VAL A 41 2.05 7.78 -2.94
N ILE A 42 2.01 8.81 -2.10
CA ILE A 42 0.74 9.45 -1.72
C ILE A 42 0.11 10.11 -2.95
N GLY A 43 0.91 10.85 -3.71
CA GLY A 43 0.49 11.60 -4.87
C GLY A 43 -0.38 12.81 -4.51
N LYS A 44 -0.62 13.70 -5.48
CA LYS A 44 -1.39 14.93 -5.26
C LYS A 44 -2.80 14.64 -4.73
N HIS A 45 -3.16 15.22 -3.58
CA HIS A 45 -4.42 14.96 -2.85
C HIS A 45 -4.67 13.47 -2.49
N GLY A 46 -3.59 12.70 -2.36
CA GLY A 46 -3.67 11.27 -2.06
C GLY A 46 -4.18 10.42 -3.24
N ARG A 47 -4.10 10.90 -4.49
CA ARG A 47 -4.66 10.20 -5.65
C ARG A 47 -4.07 8.80 -5.84
N ASN A 48 -2.75 8.66 -5.72
CA ASN A 48 -2.06 7.40 -5.96
C ASN A 48 -2.38 6.40 -4.86
N ILE A 49 -2.24 6.80 -3.59
CA ILE A 49 -2.57 5.91 -2.46
C ILE A 49 -4.04 5.50 -2.43
N LYS A 50 -4.97 6.39 -2.83
CA LYS A 50 -6.40 6.04 -2.96
C LYS A 50 -6.61 4.96 -4.02
N ALA A 51 -5.97 5.08 -5.18
CA ALA A 51 -6.06 4.06 -6.23
C ALA A 51 -5.52 2.70 -5.76
N VAL A 52 -4.37 2.68 -5.08
CA VAL A 52 -3.80 1.46 -4.50
C VAL A 52 -4.78 0.83 -3.49
N ARG A 53 -5.39 1.64 -2.59
CA ARG A 53 -6.40 1.17 -1.64
C ARG A 53 -7.66 0.62 -2.31
N THR A 54 -8.10 1.22 -3.41
CA THR A 54 -9.24 0.73 -4.20
C THR A 54 -8.93 -0.64 -4.80
N ILE A 55 -7.76 -0.81 -5.40
CA ILE A 55 -7.33 -2.09 -5.98
C ILE A 55 -7.21 -3.16 -4.88
N LEU A 56 -6.66 -2.80 -3.73
CA LEU A 56 -6.54 -3.71 -2.58
C LEU A 56 -7.92 -4.20 -2.09
N GLN A 57 -8.88 -3.29 -1.94
CA GLN A 57 -10.26 -3.64 -1.56
C GLN A 57 -10.94 -4.50 -2.63
N ALA A 58 -10.74 -4.21 -3.91
CA ALA A 58 -11.27 -5.01 -5.01
C ALA A 58 -10.68 -6.44 -4.99
N ALA A 59 -9.38 -6.58 -4.74
CA ALA A 59 -8.72 -7.89 -4.66
C ALA A 59 -9.22 -8.74 -3.46
N ALA A 60 -9.57 -8.09 -2.34
CA ALA A 60 -10.15 -8.77 -1.18
C ALA A 60 -11.67 -8.99 -1.30
N SER A 61 -12.32 -8.45 -2.34
CA SER A 61 -13.76 -8.58 -2.51
C SER A 61 -14.16 -10.06 -2.67
N GLY A 62 -15.13 -10.50 -1.89
CA GLY A 62 -15.59 -11.89 -1.87
C GLY A 62 -14.91 -12.80 -0.82
N THR A 63 -13.84 -12.33 -0.16
CA THR A 63 -13.19 -13.07 0.94
C THR A 63 -13.74 -12.71 2.32
N GLY A 64 -14.49 -11.61 2.43
CA GLY A 64 -14.93 -11.04 3.71
C GLY A 64 -13.82 -10.29 4.47
N ALA A 65 -12.57 -10.36 3.99
CA ALA A 65 -11.45 -9.62 4.55
C ALA A 65 -11.62 -8.11 4.32
N ARG A 66 -11.19 -7.32 5.30
CA ARG A 66 -11.15 -5.86 5.22
C ARG A 66 -9.70 -5.43 5.22
N PRO A 67 -9.04 -5.32 4.06
CA PRO A 67 -7.63 -5.02 4.04
C PRO A 67 -7.37 -3.55 4.40
N ARG A 68 -6.36 -3.31 5.23
CA ARG A 68 -5.88 -1.98 5.59
C ARG A 68 -4.50 -1.73 5.01
N LEU A 69 -4.23 -0.50 4.59
CA LEU A 69 -2.92 -0.08 4.07
C LEU A 69 -2.37 1.07 4.90
N ASP A 70 -1.25 0.81 5.57
CA ASP A 70 -0.45 1.79 6.29
C ASP A 70 0.88 2.01 5.54
N ILE A 71 1.37 3.25 5.53
CA ILE A 71 2.62 3.63 4.85
C ILE A 71 3.63 4.00 5.93
N GLU A 72 4.84 3.49 5.79
CA GLU A 72 5.99 3.79 6.66
C GLU A 72 7.15 4.33 5.83
N GLU A 73 7.98 5.16 6.48
CA GLU A 73 9.22 5.74 5.95
C GLU A 73 10.44 4.96 6.47
#